data_AF-A0A2S8RL75-F1
#
_entry.id   AF-A0A2S8RL75-F1
#
_cell.length_a   1.000
_cell.length_b   1.000
_cell.length_c   1.000
_cell.angle_alpha   90.00
_cell.angle_beta   90.00
_cell.angle_gamma   90.00
#
_symmetry.space_group_name_H-M   'P 1'
#
loop_
_entity.id
_entity.type
_entity.pdbx_description
1 polymer ?
#
loop_
_entity_poly.entity_id
_entity_poly.type
_entity_poly.pdbx_seq_one_letter_code
_entity_poly.pdbx_strand_id
1 'polypeptide(L)'
;MTFSLSRRAATLCAAAGVTVLTAFAQPALAVHAYKAHLRPVAVISDTRFTIDTPQGHAEFPLYLSKDWNVAQPQVTRAVIVIHGKLRNADVYYRTAQNARDAAHADPDATLLIAPQFLANLDLRVHDEPADMLRWTGDAWMGGEAARAPLPIGSYEVLDAIVARLADRKLFPNLRHVVFAGHSGGGQVVQRYAVAGRNIAALTGEGIDVRYVVASPSTYAYFDASRPNAQGVAAPFDAAQCPDFNQWKYGMDNRPPYLDDRSPAQLEAGYAARRIDYLVGGADDDPQQSALDRSCAAEAQGPQRVARAMAYYAYMQSRHPQGLNQRFHIVPGVGHDGARMLTSVCALSAMFGTEGCEP
;
A
#
# COMPACT_ATOMS: atom_id res chain seq x y z
N MET A 1 27.73 -62.94 -66.64
CA MET A 1 28.12 -63.38 -65.28
C MET A 1 28.05 -62.17 -64.36
N THR A 2 27.26 -62.34 -63.29
CA THR A 2 27.27 -61.63 -62.00
C THR A 2 27.11 -60.09 -61.94
N PHE A 3 25.89 -59.74 -61.51
CA PHE A 3 25.35 -58.51 -60.94
C PHE A 3 26.28 -57.64 -60.07
N SER A 4 26.08 -56.32 -60.12
CA SER A 4 25.74 -55.53 -58.92
C SER A 4 25.10 -54.20 -59.31
N LEU A 5 23.92 -53.94 -58.75
CA LEU A 5 23.10 -52.75 -58.91
C LEU A 5 23.60 -51.60 -58.02
N SER A 6 23.59 -50.37 -58.54
CA SER A 6 22.96 -49.20 -57.92
C SER A 6 23.41 -47.93 -58.64
N ARG A 7 22.52 -47.36 -59.46
CA ARG A 7 22.64 -46.01 -60.01
C ARG A 7 21.97 -45.03 -59.04
N ARG A 8 22.68 -43.98 -58.62
CA ARG A 8 22.06 -42.70 -58.32
C ARG A 8 22.90 -41.58 -58.92
N ALA A 9 22.25 -40.83 -59.81
CA ALA A 9 22.78 -39.69 -60.53
C ALA A 9 22.96 -38.51 -59.56
N ALA A 10 24.10 -37.82 -59.70
CA ALA A 10 24.36 -36.54 -59.06
C ALA A 10 23.94 -35.43 -60.02
N THR A 11 23.06 -34.53 -59.55
CA THR A 11 22.75 -33.28 -60.22
C THR A 11 23.02 -32.12 -59.27
N LEU A 12 23.56 -31.05 -59.86
CA LEU A 12 24.09 -29.81 -59.31
C LEU A 12 23.28 -29.18 -58.15
N CYS A 13 23.98 -28.46 -57.28
CA CYS A 13 23.43 -27.23 -56.70
C CYS A 13 24.52 -26.19 -56.39
N ALA A 14 24.13 -24.94 -56.59
CA ALA A 14 24.95 -23.74 -56.63
C ALA A 14 25.55 -23.34 -55.27
N ALA A 15 26.71 -22.70 -55.33
CA ALA A 15 27.35 -22.05 -54.19
C ALA A 15 26.60 -20.77 -53.82
N ALA A 16 26.15 -20.68 -52.57
CA ALA A 16 25.78 -19.44 -51.92
C ALA A 16 26.54 -19.37 -50.59
N GLY A 17 27.40 -18.36 -50.45
CA GLY A 17 28.18 -18.13 -49.24
C GLY A 17 27.28 -17.72 -48.08
N VAL A 18 27.43 -18.41 -46.95
CA VAL A 18 26.83 -18.01 -45.67
C VAL A 18 27.93 -17.38 -44.81
N THR A 19 27.86 -16.06 -44.65
CA THR A 19 28.65 -15.32 -43.67
C THR A 19 28.10 -15.66 -42.28
N VAL A 20 28.84 -16.44 -41.49
CA VAL A 20 28.49 -16.71 -40.09
C VAL A 20 28.85 -15.47 -39.27
N LEU A 21 27.87 -14.60 -39.02
CA LEU A 21 27.95 -13.58 -37.97
C LEU A 21 27.74 -14.29 -36.63
N THR A 22 28.84 -14.62 -35.95
CA THR A 22 28.81 -14.99 -34.53
C THR A 22 28.39 -13.77 -33.72
N ALA A 23 27.09 -13.63 -33.47
CA ALA A 23 26.57 -12.69 -32.49
C ALA A 23 27.03 -13.17 -31.10
N PHE A 24 28.03 -12.49 -30.54
CA PHE A 24 28.28 -12.56 -29.11
C PHE A 24 27.07 -11.95 -28.41
N ALA A 25 26.13 -12.79 -27.98
CA ALA A 25 25.12 -12.41 -27.01
C ALA A 25 25.85 -12.06 -25.71
N GLN A 26 26.08 -10.77 -25.50
CA GLN A 26 26.46 -10.29 -24.18
C GLN A 26 25.30 -10.64 -23.23
N PRO A 27 25.56 -11.31 -22.09
CA PRO A 27 24.53 -11.48 -21.10
C PRO A 27 24.19 -10.08 -20.62
N ALA A 28 22.95 -9.64 -20.85
CA ALA A 28 22.40 -8.47 -20.21
C ALA A 28 22.31 -8.80 -18.71
N LEU A 29 23.43 -8.57 -18.02
CA LEU A 29 23.52 -8.69 -16.57
C LEU A 29 22.48 -7.76 -15.97
N ALA A 30 21.60 -8.37 -15.18
CA ALA A 30 20.54 -7.73 -14.42
C ALA A 30 21.10 -6.62 -13.52
N VAL A 31 20.82 -5.36 -13.86
CA VAL A 31 20.72 -4.25 -12.90
C VAL A 31 19.59 -3.31 -13.35
N HIS A 32 18.34 -3.76 -13.22
CA HIS A 32 17.23 -2.83 -13.05
C HIS A 32 16.77 -2.93 -11.59
N ALA A 33 17.59 -2.36 -10.71
CA ALA A 33 17.14 -2.03 -9.37
C ALA A 33 15.84 -1.21 -9.50
N TYR A 34 14.80 -1.61 -8.78
CA TYR A 34 13.51 -0.93 -8.69
C TYR A 34 13.69 0.52 -8.21
N LYS A 35 14.06 1.42 -9.12
CA LYS A 35 14.28 2.85 -8.90
C LYS A 35 13.13 3.70 -9.44
N ALA A 36 12.03 3.08 -9.87
CA ALA A 36 10.88 3.80 -10.41
C ALA A 36 10.31 4.82 -9.42
N HIS A 37 10.32 4.51 -8.11
CA HIS A 37 9.92 5.45 -7.05
C HIS A 37 10.84 6.67 -6.91
N LEU A 38 12.05 6.64 -7.49
CA LEU A 38 12.99 7.76 -7.51
C LEU A 38 12.79 8.67 -8.73
N ARG A 39 11.79 8.36 -9.58
CA ARG A 39 11.37 9.21 -10.69
C ARG A 39 10.16 10.05 -10.26
N PRO A 40 10.00 11.27 -10.83
CA PRO A 40 8.79 12.05 -10.64
C PRO A 40 7.54 11.28 -11.04
N VAL A 41 6.44 11.54 -10.33
CA VAL A 41 5.11 11.08 -10.74
C VAL A 41 4.79 11.59 -12.15
N ALA A 42 4.00 10.82 -12.90
CA ALA A 42 3.62 11.22 -14.26
C ALA A 42 2.62 12.38 -14.28
N VAL A 43 1.75 12.44 -13.28
CA VAL A 43 0.67 13.43 -13.14
C VAL A 43 0.46 13.75 -11.67
N ILE A 44 0.13 15.01 -11.38
CA ILE A 44 -0.36 15.46 -10.08
C ILE A 44 -1.85 15.79 -10.29
N SER A 45 -2.73 15.34 -9.38
CA SER A 45 -4.16 15.68 -9.46
C SER A 45 -4.33 17.19 -9.56
N ASP A 46 -5.38 17.69 -10.23
CA ASP A 46 -5.74 19.12 -10.22
C ASP A 46 -6.65 19.49 -9.04
N THR A 47 -7.27 18.51 -8.40
CA THR A 47 -8.10 18.75 -7.21
C THR A 47 -7.20 19.01 -6.00
N ARG A 48 -7.50 20.07 -5.26
CA ARG A 48 -6.73 20.54 -4.11
C ARG A 48 -7.55 20.42 -2.83
N PHE A 49 -6.89 20.03 -1.76
CA PHE A 49 -7.42 20.04 -0.40
C PHE A 49 -6.53 20.93 0.46
N THR A 50 -7.08 22.09 0.83
CA THR A 50 -6.43 23.00 1.77
C THR A 50 -6.46 22.41 3.17
N ILE A 51 -5.29 22.34 3.81
CA ILE A 51 -5.13 21.90 5.19
C ILE A 51 -4.68 23.10 6.02
N ASP A 52 -5.58 23.57 6.87
CA ASP A 52 -5.31 24.67 7.79
C ASP A 52 -4.63 24.18 9.07
N THR A 53 -3.59 24.90 9.48
CA THR A 53 -2.86 24.69 10.73
C THR A 53 -2.66 26.05 11.43
N PRO A 54 -2.34 26.07 12.73
CA PRO A 54 -1.96 27.31 13.40
C PRO A 54 -0.77 28.05 12.75
N GLN A 55 0.07 27.33 12.00
CA GLN A 55 1.26 27.88 11.32
C GLN A 55 0.97 28.42 9.91
N GLY A 56 -0.26 28.23 9.40
CA GLY A 56 -0.66 28.59 8.04
C GLY A 56 -1.43 27.46 7.35
N HIS A 57 -1.62 27.58 6.04
CA HIS A 57 -2.25 26.54 5.23
C HIS A 57 -1.24 25.88 4.29
N ALA A 58 -1.57 24.68 3.85
CA ALA A 58 -0.86 23.99 2.78
C ALA A 58 -1.86 23.28 1.87
N GLU A 59 -1.51 23.14 0.60
CA GLU A 59 -2.32 22.45 -0.38
C GLU A 59 -1.91 20.98 -0.50
N PHE A 60 -2.90 20.10 -0.60
CA PHE A 60 -2.71 18.67 -0.76
C PHE A 60 -3.45 18.15 -2.00
N PRO A 61 -2.76 17.51 -2.97
CA PRO A 61 -3.41 16.94 -4.13
C PRO A 61 -4.06 15.59 -3.82
N LEU A 62 -5.26 15.38 -4.35
CA LEU A 62 -6.00 14.13 -4.21
C LEU A 62 -6.98 13.96 -5.37
N TYR A 63 -7.39 12.72 -5.66
CA TYR A 63 -8.47 12.45 -6.61
C TYR A 63 -9.78 12.21 -5.85
N LEU A 64 -10.89 12.73 -6.38
CA LEU A 64 -12.24 12.58 -5.82
C LEU A 64 -13.21 12.12 -6.91
N SER A 65 -14.15 11.22 -6.60
CA SER A 65 -15.25 10.89 -7.54
C SER A 65 -16.42 11.87 -7.51
N LYS A 66 -16.52 12.68 -6.46
CA LYS A 66 -17.56 13.70 -6.28
C LYS A 66 -16.98 14.92 -5.56
N ASP A 67 -17.50 16.10 -5.83
CA ASP A 67 -17.09 17.32 -5.12
C ASP A 67 -17.55 17.28 -3.66
N TRP A 68 -16.60 17.06 -2.74
CA TRP A 68 -16.85 16.99 -1.30
C TRP A 68 -16.94 18.37 -0.61
N ASN A 69 -16.94 19.48 -1.36
CA ASN A 69 -17.15 20.83 -0.81
C ASN A 69 -18.63 21.23 -0.82
N VAL A 70 -19.48 20.45 -1.47
CA VAL A 70 -20.94 20.59 -1.46
C VAL A 70 -21.58 19.41 -0.74
N ALA A 71 -22.82 19.56 -0.29
CA ALA A 71 -23.54 18.48 0.37
C ALA A 71 -23.73 17.27 -0.56
N GLN A 72 -23.46 16.08 -0.03
CA GLN A 72 -23.50 14.78 -0.71
C GLN A 72 -24.48 13.83 0.02
N PRO A 73 -25.79 14.12 0.05
CA PRO A 73 -26.76 13.32 0.82
C PRO A 73 -26.93 11.88 0.32
N GLN A 74 -26.65 11.61 -0.95
CA GLN A 74 -26.66 10.26 -1.50
C GLN A 74 -25.49 9.39 -1.00
N VAL A 75 -24.37 9.98 -0.58
CA VAL A 75 -23.18 9.23 -0.21
C VAL A 75 -23.39 8.53 1.13
N THR A 76 -23.30 7.20 1.11
CA THR A 76 -23.39 6.33 2.29
C THR A 76 -22.06 5.63 2.60
N ARG A 77 -21.13 5.62 1.64
CA ARG A 77 -19.81 5.00 1.77
C ARG A 77 -18.72 5.89 1.18
N ALA A 78 -17.61 6.03 1.89
CA ALA A 78 -16.37 6.59 1.36
C ALA A 78 -15.26 5.52 1.36
N VAL A 79 -14.53 5.42 0.26
CA VAL A 79 -13.39 4.51 0.11
C VAL A 79 -12.15 5.32 -0.22
N ILE A 80 -11.22 5.38 0.72
CA ILE A 80 -9.92 6.03 0.59
C ILE A 80 -8.90 4.98 0.15
N VAL A 81 -8.32 5.15 -1.04
CA VAL A 81 -7.31 4.24 -1.59
C VAL A 81 -5.94 4.90 -1.61
N ILE A 82 -5.01 4.36 -0.82
CA ILE A 82 -3.64 4.85 -0.68
C ILE A 82 -2.72 4.13 -1.67
N HIS A 83 -2.00 4.90 -2.48
CA HIS A 83 -1.06 4.39 -3.46
C HIS A 83 0.18 3.75 -2.84
N GLY A 84 0.89 2.95 -3.65
CA GLY A 84 2.17 2.38 -3.29
C GLY A 84 3.32 3.39 -3.30
N LYS A 85 4.54 2.87 -3.16
CA LYS A 85 5.81 3.63 -3.14
C LYS A 85 6.03 4.53 -4.38
N LEU A 86 5.38 4.21 -5.50
CA LEU A 86 5.50 4.93 -6.77
C LEU A 86 4.75 6.27 -6.81
N ARG A 87 3.94 6.60 -5.79
CA ARG A 87 3.17 7.86 -5.70
C ARG A 87 2.18 8.09 -6.86
N ASN A 88 1.82 7.03 -7.57
CA ASN A 88 0.90 7.02 -8.72
C ASN A 88 -0.57 6.94 -8.27
N ALA A 89 -1.03 7.97 -7.56
CA ALA A 89 -2.41 8.07 -7.07
C ALA A 89 -3.46 7.98 -8.18
N ASP A 90 -3.14 8.44 -9.40
CA ASP A 90 -4.00 8.34 -10.59
C ASP A 90 -4.30 6.88 -10.98
N VAL A 91 -3.31 6.01 -10.87
CA VAL A 91 -3.45 4.57 -11.15
C VAL A 91 -4.30 3.93 -10.07
N TYR A 92 -4.04 4.26 -8.80
CA TYR A 92 -4.81 3.71 -7.68
C TYR A 92 -6.25 4.21 -7.64
N TYR A 93 -6.50 5.46 -8.06
CA TYR A 93 -7.84 6.00 -8.23
C TYR A 93 -8.62 5.24 -9.30
N ARG A 94 -8.01 4.98 -10.48
CA ARG A 94 -8.61 4.13 -11.52
C ARG A 94 -8.85 2.70 -11.04
N THR A 95 -7.91 2.12 -10.28
CA THR A 95 -8.12 0.82 -9.65
C THR A 95 -9.30 0.83 -8.68
N ALA A 96 -9.50 1.90 -7.92
CA ALA A 96 -10.65 2.05 -7.03
C ALA A 96 -11.98 2.15 -7.81
N GLN A 97 -11.99 2.84 -8.95
CA GLN A 97 -13.14 2.89 -9.87
C GLN A 97 -13.46 1.49 -10.40
N ASN A 98 -12.45 0.78 -10.92
CA ASN A 98 -12.61 -0.60 -11.39
C ASN A 98 -13.10 -1.55 -10.30
N ALA A 99 -12.60 -1.40 -9.06
CA ALA A 99 -13.03 -2.19 -7.93
C ALA A 99 -14.50 -1.92 -7.56
N ARG A 100 -14.91 -0.65 -7.51
CA ARG A 100 -16.32 -0.28 -7.30
C ARG A 100 -17.22 -0.89 -8.38
N ASP A 101 -16.82 -0.79 -9.64
CA ASP A 101 -17.60 -1.28 -10.77
C ASP A 101 -17.69 -2.81 -10.76
N ALA A 102 -16.59 -3.50 -10.45
CA ALA A 102 -16.56 -4.96 -10.26
C ALA A 102 -17.41 -5.42 -9.06
N ALA A 103 -17.53 -4.60 -8.03
CA ALA A 103 -18.42 -4.84 -6.90
C ALA A 103 -19.89 -4.52 -7.19
N HIS A 104 -20.21 -3.97 -8.38
CA HIS A 104 -21.52 -3.42 -8.72
C HIS A 104 -22.01 -2.41 -7.67
N ALA A 105 -21.09 -1.69 -7.02
CA ALA A 105 -21.42 -0.70 -6.02
C ALA A 105 -21.92 0.58 -6.69
N ASP A 106 -23.03 1.13 -6.18
CA ASP A 106 -23.63 2.34 -6.72
C ASP A 106 -22.64 3.53 -6.70
N PRO A 107 -22.30 4.11 -7.87
CA PRO A 107 -21.40 5.26 -7.95
C PRO A 107 -21.97 6.52 -7.28
N ASP A 108 -23.29 6.62 -7.11
CA ASP A 108 -23.91 7.74 -6.43
C ASP A 108 -23.86 7.62 -4.91
N ALA A 109 -24.01 6.41 -4.39
CA ALA A 109 -23.85 6.13 -2.97
C ALA A 109 -22.39 6.05 -2.49
N THR A 110 -21.41 6.04 -3.42
CA THR A 110 -20.00 5.76 -3.11
C THR A 110 -19.06 6.91 -3.50
N LEU A 111 -18.41 7.51 -2.50
CA LEU A 111 -17.32 8.45 -2.69
C LEU A 111 -15.98 7.71 -2.75
N LEU A 112 -15.22 7.88 -3.84
CA LEU A 112 -13.85 7.38 -3.96
C LEU A 112 -12.87 8.53 -3.76
N ILE A 113 -11.84 8.28 -2.95
CA ILE A 113 -10.80 9.26 -2.62
C ILE A 113 -9.44 8.60 -2.83
N ALA A 114 -8.53 9.23 -3.55
CA ALA A 114 -7.13 8.79 -3.63
C ALA A 114 -6.19 9.95 -3.28
N PRO A 115 -5.73 10.05 -2.02
CA PRO A 115 -4.72 11.00 -1.58
C PRO A 115 -3.43 10.81 -2.38
N GLN A 116 -2.78 11.91 -2.81
CA GLN A 116 -1.52 11.84 -3.54
C GLN A 116 -0.38 12.42 -2.70
N PHE A 117 0.31 11.55 -1.97
CA PHE A 117 1.49 11.94 -1.21
C PHE A 117 2.68 12.12 -2.16
N LEU A 118 3.11 13.37 -2.33
CA LEU A 118 4.23 13.74 -3.18
C LEU A 118 5.58 13.70 -2.45
N ALA A 119 6.64 13.47 -3.20
CA ALA A 119 8.01 13.66 -2.76
C ALA A 119 8.59 14.97 -3.33
N ASN A 120 9.64 15.50 -2.70
CA ASN A 120 10.35 16.71 -3.17
C ASN A 120 10.75 16.67 -4.64
N LEU A 121 10.99 15.47 -5.18
CA LEU A 121 11.40 15.29 -6.55
C LEU A 121 10.28 15.53 -7.56
N ASP A 122 9.02 15.39 -7.15
CA ASP A 122 7.86 15.52 -8.02
C ASP A 122 7.69 16.97 -8.46
N LEU A 123 7.86 17.94 -7.55
CA LEU A 123 7.77 19.38 -7.85
C LEU A 123 9.00 19.93 -8.62
N ARG A 124 9.99 19.11 -8.98
CA ARG A 124 11.12 19.57 -9.82
C ARG A 124 10.79 19.62 -11.30
N VAL A 125 9.78 18.89 -11.73
CA VAL A 125 9.39 18.75 -13.14
C VAL A 125 7.96 19.18 -13.41
N HIS A 126 7.15 19.33 -12.36
CA HIS A 126 5.81 19.88 -12.42
C HIS A 126 5.81 21.30 -11.88
N ASP A 127 5.19 22.22 -12.63
CA ASP A 127 5.03 23.61 -12.21
C ASP A 127 3.84 23.73 -11.26
N GLU A 128 4.05 23.30 -10.02
CA GLU A 128 3.04 23.32 -8.96
C GLU A 128 3.30 24.44 -7.95
N PRO A 129 2.24 24.99 -7.32
CA PRO A 129 2.37 25.98 -6.26
C PRO A 129 3.31 25.57 -5.12
N ALA A 130 4.04 26.54 -4.57
CA ALA A 130 5.07 26.31 -3.54
C ALA A 130 4.50 25.79 -2.21
N ASP A 131 3.21 26.06 -1.97
CA ASP A 131 2.41 25.65 -0.82
C ASP A 131 1.90 24.20 -0.93
N MET A 132 2.26 23.48 -1.98
CA MET A 132 1.93 22.05 -2.10
C MET A 132 2.79 21.18 -1.18
N LEU A 133 2.11 20.36 -0.37
CA LEU A 133 2.74 19.42 0.55
C LEU A 133 3.60 18.39 -0.17
N ARG A 134 4.82 18.20 0.33
CA ARG A 134 5.80 17.26 -0.21
C ARG A 134 6.73 16.72 0.85
N TRP A 135 7.08 15.45 0.74
CA TRP A 135 7.89 14.72 1.72
C TRP A 135 9.29 14.39 1.18
N THR A 136 10.17 14.00 2.10
CA THR A 136 11.47 13.44 1.73
C THR A 136 11.30 11.98 1.33
N GLY A 137 11.40 11.68 0.03
CA GLY A 137 11.30 10.31 -0.49
C GLY A 137 10.02 9.61 -0.02
N ASP A 138 10.16 8.52 0.73
CA ASP A 138 9.06 7.70 1.22
C ASP A 138 8.73 7.93 2.71
N ALA A 139 9.20 9.04 3.28
CA ALA A 139 8.96 9.46 4.66
C ALA A 139 7.46 9.53 5.00
N TRP A 140 6.64 9.95 4.04
CA TRP A 140 5.17 9.95 4.16
C TRP A 140 4.60 8.57 4.49
N MET A 141 5.26 7.47 4.10
CA MET A 141 4.78 6.12 4.44
C MET A 141 4.96 5.76 5.92
N GLY A 142 5.73 6.56 6.66
CA GLY A 142 5.94 6.43 8.10
C GLY A 142 5.19 7.46 8.93
N GLY A 143 4.42 8.37 8.35
CA GLY A 143 3.77 9.44 9.12
C GLY A 143 4.67 10.64 9.39
N GLU A 144 5.87 10.68 8.82
CA GLU A 144 6.82 11.79 9.03
C GLU A 144 6.26 13.10 8.48
N ALA A 145 6.74 14.22 9.02
CA ALA A 145 6.37 15.56 8.60
C ALA A 145 6.80 15.85 7.15
N ALA A 146 5.96 16.58 6.42
CA ALA A 146 6.32 17.12 5.11
C ALA A 146 7.54 18.03 5.23
N ARG A 147 8.35 18.04 4.17
CA ARG A 147 9.52 18.93 4.08
C ARG A 147 9.09 20.37 3.80
N ALA A 148 7.96 20.56 3.13
CA ALA A 148 7.41 21.86 2.77
C ALA A 148 5.94 21.74 2.33
N PRO A 149 5.18 22.86 2.33
CA PRO A 149 5.59 24.17 2.90
C PRO A 149 5.62 24.17 4.43
N LEU A 150 4.84 23.29 5.07
CA LEU A 150 4.66 23.20 6.51
C LEU A 150 4.98 21.77 6.97
N PRO A 151 5.40 21.55 8.22
CA PRO A 151 5.78 20.24 8.75
C PRO A 151 4.56 19.37 9.09
N ILE A 152 3.64 19.18 8.14
CA ILE A 152 2.40 18.40 8.31
C ILE A 152 2.70 16.92 8.04
N GLY A 153 2.39 16.04 9.00
CA GLY A 153 2.54 14.60 8.85
C GLY A 153 1.52 14.00 7.88
N SER A 154 1.87 12.91 7.19
CA SER A 154 0.92 12.23 6.29
C SER A 154 -0.30 11.67 7.04
N TYR A 155 -0.15 11.28 8.30
CA TYR A 155 -1.28 10.87 9.14
C TYR A 155 -2.16 12.06 9.57
N GLU A 156 -1.60 13.26 9.64
CA GLU A 156 -2.40 14.48 9.88
C GLU A 156 -3.22 14.87 8.65
N VAL A 157 -2.68 14.63 7.44
CA VAL A 157 -3.47 14.72 6.20
C VAL A 157 -4.64 13.75 6.22
N LEU A 158 -4.42 12.50 6.65
CA LEU A 158 -5.50 11.53 6.79
C LEU A 158 -6.50 11.94 7.88
N ASP A 159 -6.05 12.51 8.99
CA ASP A 159 -6.94 13.07 10.03
C ASP A 159 -7.81 14.23 9.49
N ALA A 160 -7.28 15.05 8.58
CA ALA A 160 -8.03 16.12 7.93
C ALA A 160 -9.10 15.58 6.96
N ILE A 161 -8.78 14.51 6.21
CA ILE A 161 -9.77 13.78 5.39
C ILE A 161 -10.86 13.17 6.27
N VAL A 162 -10.48 12.58 7.40
CA VAL A 162 -11.41 12.03 8.41
C VAL A 162 -12.34 13.12 8.93
N ALA A 163 -11.82 14.29 9.29
CA ALA A 163 -12.63 15.42 9.75
C ALA A 163 -13.60 15.90 8.66
N ARG A 164 -13.16 15.96 7.40
CA ARG A 164 -14.02 16.32 6.27
C ARG A 164 -15.19 15.33 6.10
N LEU A 165 -14.92 14.03 6.22
CA LEU A 165 -15.93 12.98 6.10
C LEU A 165 -16.88 12.91 7.30
N ALA A 166 -16.44 13.35 8.48
CA ALA A 166 -17.27 13.41 9.69
C ALA A 166 -18.29 14.56 9.66
N ASP A 167 -18.12 15.57 8.80
CA ASP A 167 -19.07 16.70 8.72
C ASP A 167 -20.43 16.25 8.18
N ARG A 168 -21.42 16.16 9.08
CA ARG A 168 -22.80 15.76 8.75
C ARG A 168 -23.56 16.76 7.89
N LYS A 169 -23.11 18.01 7.75
CA LYS A 169 -23.69 18.96 6.78
C LYS A 169 -23.29 18.58 5.36
N LEU A 170 -22.08 18.07 5.17
CA LEU A 170 -21.59 17.59 3.89
C LEU A 170 -22.02 16.15 3.62
N PHE A 171 -21.97 15.29 4.63
CA PHE A 171 -22.21 13.85 4.51
C PHE A 171 -23.26 13.33 5.51
N PRO A 172 -24.52 13.78 5.39
CA PRO A 172 -25.56 13.47 6.37
C PRO A 172 -25.88 11.97 6.46
N ASN A 173 -25.68 11.21 5.39
CA ASN A 173 -26.03 9.79 5.31
C ASN A 173 -24.81 8.85 5.26
N LEU A 174 -23.59 9.35 5.46
CA LEU A 174 -22.38 8.51 5.46
C LEU A 174 -22.41 7.52 6.62
N ARG A 175 -22.20 6.24 6.32
CA ARG A 175 -22.24 5.13 7.28
C ARG A 175 -20.95 4.33 7.31
N HIS A 176 -20.19 4.31 6.21
CA HIS A 176 -18.99 3.49 6.10
C HIS A 176 -17.82 4.28 5.53
N VAL A 177 -16.68 4.21 6.19
CA VAL A 177 -15.40 4.72 5.69
C VAL A 177 -14.40 3.58 5.64
N VAL A 178 -13.80 3.35 4.46
CA VAL A 178 -12.79 2.30 4.27
C VAL A 178 -11.47 2.92 3.87
N PHE A 179 -10.41 2.62 4.61
CA PHE A 179 -9.03 2.89 4.19
C PHE A 179 -8.44 1.63 3.57
N ALA A 180 -8.07 1.69 2.30
CA ALA A 180 -7.48 0.57 1.58
C ALA A 180 -6.12 0.96 0.99
N GLY A 181 -5.17 0.04 0.98
CA GLY A 181 -3.86 0.32 0.41
C GLY A 181 -3.13 -0.96 0.04
N HIS A 182 -2.38 -0.90 -1.06
CA HIS A 182 -1.52 -2.00 -1.52
C HIS A 182 -0.04 -1.60 -1.47
N SER A 183 0.83 -2.54 -1.11
CA SER A 183 2.29 -2.34 -1.09
C SER A 183 2.66 -1.21 -0.13
N GLY A 184 3.31 -0.14 -0.61
CA GLY A 184 3.60 1.04 0.20
C GLY A 184 2.35 1.65 0.87
N GLY A 185 1.22 1.68 0.16
CA GLY A 185 -0.05 2.16 0.71
C GLY A 185 -0.62 1.23 1.76
N GLY A 186 -0.41 -0.08 1.62
CA GLY A 186 -0.76 -1.06 2.66
C GLY A 186 0.01 -0.80 3.95
N GLN A 187 1.29 -0.40 3.85
CA GLN A 187 2.06 -0.02 5.03
C GLN A 187 1.51 1.26 5.68
N VAL A 188 1.08 2.25 4.88
CA VAL A 188 0.46 3.48 5.39
C VAL A 188 -0.85 3.18 6.10
N VAL A 189 -1.72 2.38 5.49
CA VAL A 189 -3.00 1.99 6.09
C VAL A 189 -2.79 1.22 7.40
N GLN A 190 -1.84 0.28 7.43
CA GLN A 190 -1.50 -0.46 8.65
C GLN A 190 -1.02 0.47 9.76
N ARG A 191 -0.06 1.36 9.46
CA ARG A 191 0.51 2.27 10.45
C ARG A 191 -0.45 3.39 10.85
N TYR A 192 -1.33 3.83 9.96
CA TYR A 192 -2.40 4.78 10.32
C TYR A 192 -3.46 4.11 11.18
N ALA A 193 -3.78 2.84 10.96
CA ALA A 193 -4.57 2.07 11.92
C ALA A 193 -3.87 1.95 13.29
N VAL A 194 -2.53 1.90 13.35
CA VAL A 194 -1.82 1.96 14.63
C VAL A 194 -1.95 3.35 15.27
N ALA A 195 -1.63 4.40 14.52
CA ALA A 195 -1.37 5.73 15.06
C ALA A 195 -2.59 6.66 15.11
N GLY A 196 -3.58 6.46 14.23
CA GLY A 196 -4.66 7.41 13.93
C GLY A 196 -5.47 7.80 15.16
N ARG A 197 -5.46 9.10 15.47
CA ARG A 197 -6.14 9.69 16.65
C ARG A 197 -7.55 10.19 16.33
N ASN A 198 -7.77 10.72 15.13
CA ASN A 198 -9.03 11.41 14.81
C ASN A 198 -10.15 10.48 14.34
N ILE A 199 -9.93 9.16 14.35
CA ILE A 199 -10.94 8.17 13.94
C ILE A 199 -12.20 8.26 14.83
N ALA A 200 -12.05 8.73 16.07
CA ALA A 200 -13.16 9.02 16.96
C ALA A 200 -14.16 10.03 16.38
N ALA A 201 -13.74 10.95 15.49
CA ALA A 201 -14.63 11.89 14.82
C ALA A 201 -15.63 11.18 13.89
N LEU A 202 -15.25 10.06 13.29
CA LEU A 202 -16.16 9.23 12.48
C LEU A 202 -17.01 8.34 13.38
N THR A 203 -16.39 7.61 14.31
CA THR A 203 -17.14 6.64 15.13
C THR A 203 -18.11 7.31 16.11
N GLY A 204 -17.79 8.50 16.60
CA GLY A 204 -18.69 9.30 17.45
C GLY A 204 -19.96 9.72 16.70
N GLU A 205 -19.89 9.84 15.38
CA GLU A 205 -21.02 10.08 14.49
C GLU A 205 -21.75 8.78 14.10
N GLY A 206 -21.33 7.61 14.62
CA GLY A 206 -21.89 6.31 14.24
C GLY A 206 -21.46 5.82 12.86
N ILE A 207 -20.33 6.31 12.34
CA ILE A 207 -19.75 5.87 11.07
C ILE A 207 -18.81 4.69 11.32
N ASP A 208 -19.06 3.57 10.66
CA ASP A 208 -18.21 2.39 10.70
C ASP A 208 -16.90 2.64 9.93
N VAL A 209 -15.77 2.34 10.56
CA VAL A 209 -14.45 2.47 9.94
C VAL A 209 -13.78 1.11 9.78
N ARG A 210 -13.25 0.85 8.57
CA ARG A 210 -12.54 -0.39 8.23
C ARG A 210 -11.20 -0.11 7.54
N TYR A 211 -10.24 -1.00 7.73
CA TYR A 211 -8.91 -0.95 7.11
C TYR A 211 -8.66 -2.19 6.26
N VAL A 212 -8.17 -2.01 5.04
CA VAL A 212 -7.76 -3.07 4.12
C VAL A 212 -6.27 -2.94 3.87
N VAL A 213 -5.49 -3.82 4.49
CA VAL A 213 -4.03 -3.81 4.45
C VAL A 213 -3.56 -4.87 3.46
N ALA A 214 -3.26 -4.47 2.22
CA ALA A 214 -2.92 -5.40 1.14
C ALA A 214 -1.42 -5.45 0.83
N SER A 215 -0.82 -6.65 0.96
CA SER A 215 0.58 -6.96 0.65
C SER A 215 1.60 -5.86 1.03
N PRO A 216 1.59 -5.30 2.25
CA PRO A 216 2.64 -4.38 2.67
C PRO A 216 3.98 -5.11 2.72
N SER A 217 5.07 -4.36 2.47
CA SER A 217 6.40 -4.96 2.58
C SER A 217 6.83 -5.19 4.03
N THR A 218 6.26 -4.46 4.98
CA THR A 218 6.60 -4.53 6.41
C THR A 218 5.43 -4.07 7.26
N TYR A 219 5.40 -4.51 8.50
CA TYR A 219 4.42 -4.15 9.52
C TYR A 219 5.11 -3.47 10.71
N ALA A 220 4.37 -2.63 11.44
CA ALA A 220 4.81 -2.11 12.74
C ALA A 220 4.42 -3.09 13.86
N TYR A 221 5.42 -3.66 14.53
CA TYR A 221 5.25 -4.52 15.72
C TYR A 221 5.15 -3.68 16.99
N PHE A 222 4.44 -4.15 18.01
CA PHE A 222 4.19 -3.41 19.26
C PHE A 222 5.24 -3.67 20.35
N ASP A 223 6.14 -4.61 20.13
CA ASP A 223 7.24 -4.97 21.00
C ASP A 223 8.48 -5.42 20.19
N ALA A 224 9.53 -5.82 20.92
CA ALA A 224 10.78 -6.32 20.37
C ALA A 224 10.69 -7.78 19.84
N SER A 225 9.49 -8.36 19.73
CA SER A 225 9.31 -9.71 19.21
C SER A 225 9.32 -9.71 17.68
N ARG A 226 9.98 -10.68 17.07
CA ARG A 226 9.97 -10.89 15.61
C ARG A 226 9.75 -12.38 15.29
N PRO A 227 9.21 -12.73 14.12
CA PRO A 227 9.04 -14.12 13.75
C PRO A 227 10.38 -14.84 13.64
N ASN A 228 10.46 -16.03 14.24
CA ASN A 228 11.55 -16.97 14.01
C ASN A 228 11.40 -17.65 12.61
N ALA A 229 12.26 -18.61 12.32
CA ALA A 229 12.25 -19.34 11.04
C ALA A 229 10.93 -20.10 10.76
N GLN A 230 10.11 -20.36 11.80
CA GLN A 230 8.80 -20.99 11.70
C GLN A 230 7.65 -19.97 11.63
N GLY A 231 7.95 -18.67 11.59
CA GLY A 231 6.94 -17.61 11.57
C GLY A 231 6.32 -17.31 12.94
N VAL A 232 6.87 -17.86 14.02
CA VAL A 232 6.35 -17.69 15.39
C VAL A 232 7.07 -16.53 16.07
N ALA A 233 6.32 -15.61 16.67
CA ALA A 233 6.89 -14.49 17.39
C ALA A 233 7.77 -14.95 18.56
N ALA A 234 9.00 -14.46 18.59
CA ALA A 234 9.99 -14.74 19.62
C ALA A 234 10.83 -13.46 19.90
N PRO A 235 11.52 -13.38 21.06
CA PRO A 235 12.50 -12.33 21.28
C PRO A 235 13.53 -12.27 20.15
N PHE A 236 13.76 -11.09 19.59
CA PHE A 236 14.72 -10.89 18.51
C PHE A 236 16.08 -10.46 19.06
N ASP A 237 17.16 -10.98 18.47
CA ASP A 237 18.53 -10.61 18.82
C ASP A 237 18.90 -9.27 18.17
N ALA A 238 18.88 -8.20 18.96
CA ALA A 238 19.23 -6.85 18.52
C ALA A 238 20.67 -6.74 17.97
N ALA A 239 21.58 -7.66 18.31
CA ALA A 239 22.93 -7.66 17.75
C ALA A 239 22.94 -7.97 16.24
N GLN A 240 21.92 -8.66 15.71
CA GLN A 240 21.80 -8.97 14.29
C GLN A 240 21.29 -7.79 13.45
N CYS A 241 20.47 -6.93 14.04
CA CYS A 241 19.95 -5.72 13.41
C CYS A 241 19.57 -4.71 14.50
N PRO A 242 20.45 -3.77 14.88
CA PRO A 242 20.19 -2.83 15.96
C PRO A 242 18.95 -1.96 15.73
N ASP A 243 18.62 -1.67 14.47
CA ASP A 243 17.51 -0.79 14.11
C ASP A 243 16.17 -1.52 13.90
N PHE A 244 16.09 -2.82 14.18
CA PHE A 244 14.91 -3.63 13.87
C PHE A 244 13.61 -3.13 14.52
N ASN A 245 13.74 -2.45 15.67
CA ASN A 245 12.63 -1.94 16.47
C ASN A 245 12.41 -0.43 16.33
N GLN A 246 13.21 0.25 15.52
CA GLN A 246 12.98 1.64 15.16
C GLN A 246 11.64 1.79 14.45
N TRP A 247 10.97 2.91 14.70
CA TRP A 247 9.88 3.32 13.83
C TRP A 247 10.42 3.44 12.40
N LYS A 248 9.80 2.79 11.41
CA LYS A 248 8.41 2.35 11.31
C LYS A 248 8.21 0.82 11.24
N TYR A 249 9.15 0.07 11.82
CA TYR A 249 9.14 -1.40 11.95
C TYR A 249 8.75 -1.86 13.36
N GLY A 250 9.12 -1.08 14.38
CA GLY A 250 8.74 -1.27 15.78
C GLY A 250 8.27 0.05 16.41
N MET A 251 8.46 0.17 17.73
CA MET A 251 7.91 1.27 18.54
C MET A 251 8.97 2.22 19.12
N ASP A 252 10.25 2.05 18.78
CA ASP A 252 11.31 2.96 19.24
C ASP A 252 11.36 4.22 18.38
N ASN A 253 11.74 5.36 18.99
CA ASN A 253 11.93 6.66 18.31
C ASN A 253 10.77 7.06 17.38
N ARG A 254 9.54 6.86 17.86
CA ARG A 254 8.33 7.22 17.12
C ARG A 254 8.23 8.73 16.88
N PRO A 255 7.66 9.17 15.74
CA PRO A 255 7.35 10.56 15.47
C PRO A 255 6.45 11.18 16.55
N PRO A 256 6.51 12.52 16.74
CA PRO A 256 5.65 13.25 17.68
C PRO A 256 4.13 13.02 17.52
N TYR A 257 3.71 12.56 16.34
CA TYR A 257 2.30 12.24 16.08
C TYR A 257 1.76 11.09 16.96
N LEU A 258 2.63 10.17 17.41
CA LEU A 258 2.23 8.97 18.15
C LEU A 258 3.11 8.66 19.36
N ASP A 259 4.01 9.57 19.74
CA ASP A 259 4.83 9.42 20.95
C ASP A 259 4.05 9.75 22.24
N ASP A 260 2.89 10.40 22.11
CA ASP A 260 1.92 10.70 23.17
C ASP A 260 1.27 9.46 23.80
N ARG A 261 1.38 8.30 23.16
CA ARG A 261 0.79 7.02 23.60
C ARG A 261 1.86 5.94 23.74
N SER A 262 1.73 5.11 24.76
CA SER A 262 2.59 3.95 24.96
C SER A 262 2.35 2.89 23.86
N PRO A 263 3.33 2.01 23.59
CA PRO A 263 3.12 0.87 22.68
C PRO A 263 1.86 0.07 23.00
N ALA A 264 1.59 -0.18 24.28
CA ALA A 264 0.40 -0.91 24.73
C ALA A 264 -0.92 -0.17 24.45
N GLN A 265 -0.94 1.17 24.56
CA GLN A 265 -2.12 1.97 24.22
C GLN A 265 -2.39 1.95 22.71
N LEU A 266 -1.34 2.06 21.89
CA LEU A 266 -1.44 1.96 20.43
C LEU A 266 -1.93 0.57 20.02
N GLU A 267 -1.41 -0.48 20.65
CA GLU A 267 -1.82 -1.86 20.41
C GLU A 267 -3.28 -2.10 20.77
N ALA A 268 -3.72 -1.67 21.96
CA ALA A 268 -5.11 -1.82 22.38
C ALA A 268 -6.07 -1.15 21.40
N GLY A 269 -5.72 0.06 20.92
CA GLY A 269 -6.47 0.75 19.88
C GLY A 269 -6.49 -0.04 18.57
N TYR A 270 -5.33 -0.53 18.12
CA TYR A 270 -5.20 -1.30 16.89
C TYR A 270 -6.00 -2.61 16.91
N ALA A 271 -5.94 -3.37 18.01
CA ALA A 271 -6.61 -4.66 18.18
C ALA A 271 -8.15 -4.55 18.11
N ALA A 272 -8.71 -3.40 18.55
CA ALA A 272 -10.14 -3.12 18.48
C ALA A 272 -10.64 -2.75 17.08
N ARG A 273 -9.75 -2.33 16.18
CA ARG A 273 -10.12 -1.90 14.82
C ARG A 273 -10.54 -3.07 13.95
N ARG A 274 -11.46 -2.79 13.04
CA ARG A 274 -11.85 -3.71 11.97
C ARG A 274 -10.81 -3.70 10.85
N ILE A 275 -9.98 -4.73 10.77
CA ILE A 275 -8.89 -4.82 9.79
C ILE A 275 -9.00 -6.11 8.98
N ASP A 276 -9.00 -5.99 7.66
CA ASP A 276 -8.86 -7.10 6.73
C ASP A 276 -7.43 -7.06 6.13
N TYR A 277 -6.58 -8.01 6.53
CA TYR A 277 -5.27 -8.21 5.92
C TYR A 277 -5.42 -9.07 4.68
N LEU A 278 -4.89 -8.59 3.56
CA LEU A 278 -4.87 -9.33 2.30
C LEU A 278 -3.43 -9.52 1.86
N VAL A 279 -3.06 -10.71 1.41
CA VAL A 279 -1.76 -10.92 0.76
C VAL A 279 -1.91 -11.77 -0.48
N GLY A 280 -1.24 -11.39 -1.57
CA GLY A 280 -1.21 -12.20 -2.77
C GLY A 280 -0.48 -13.52 -2.50
N GLY A 281 -1.12 -14.66 -2.76
CA GLY A 281 -0.55 -15.97 -2.47
C GLY A 281 0.70 -16.34 -3.30
N ALA A 282 0.97 -15.59 -4.36
CA ALA A 282 2.20 -15.67 -5.16
C ALA A 282 3.12 -14.44 -4.96
N ASP A 283 2.92 -13.66 -3.89
CA ASP A 283 3.82 -12.57 -3.47
C ASP A 283 4.91 -13.14 -2.55
N ASP A 284 5.54 -14.23 -3.00
CA ASP A 284 6.40 -15.13 -2.24
C ASP A 284 7.86 -15.18 -2.75
N ASP A 285 8.23 -14.27 -3.64
CA ASP A 285 9.59 -14.12 -4.14
C ASP A 285 10.45 -13.22 -3.20
N PRO A 286 11.47 -13.76 -2.51
CA PRO A 286 12.36 -12.98 -1.66
C PRO A 286 13.27 -12.02 -2.44
N GLN A 287 13.40 -12.20 -3.75
CA GLN A 287 14.17 -11.32 -4.65
C GLN A 287 13.29 -10.30 -5.38
N GLN A 288 12.00 -10.23 -5.05
CA GLN A 288 11.08 -9.30 -5.68
C GLN A 288 11.60 -7.86 -5.53
N SER A 289 11.70 -7.15 -6.65
CA SER A 289 12.49 -5.92 -6.72
C SER A 289 11.97 -4.77 -5.85
N ALA A 290 10.66 -4.76 -5.55
CA ALA A 290 9.99 -3.76 -4.71
C ALA A 290 9.95 -4.14 -3.22
N LEU A 291 10.53 -5.28 -2.83
CA LEU A 291 10.57 -5.75 -1.46
C LEU A 291 11.57 -4.91 -0.65
N ASP A 292 11.15 -4.49 0.54
CA ASP A 292 12.04 -3.95 1.55
C ASP A 292 12.94 -5.07 2.07
N ARG A 293 14.24 -4.92 1.79
CA ARG A 293 15.31 -5.85 2.18
C ARG A 293 16.29 -5.19 3.16
N SER A 294 15.84 -4.15 3.88
CA SER A 294 16.58 -3.67 5.05
C SER A 294 16.58 -4.74 6.15
N CYS A 295 17.58 -4.73 7.03
CA CYS A 295 17.66 -5.74 8.10
C CYS A 295 16.40 -5.76 8.98
N ALA A 296 15.81 -4.59 9.24
CA ALA A 296 14.59 -4.47 10.04
C ALA A 296 13.37 -5.10 9.35
N ALA A 297 13.32 -5.06 8.02
CA ALA A 297 12.30 -5.71 7.22
C ALA A 297 12.54 -7.23 7.12
N GLU A 298 13.78 -7.67 6.95
CA GLU A 298 14.16 -9.08 6.89
C GLU A 298 13.93 -9.80 8.23
N ALA A 299 14.04 -9.08 9.36
CA ALA A 299 13.64 -9.58 10.68
C ALA A 299 12.16 -10.00 10.73
N GLN A 300 11.31 -9.53 9.83
CA GLN A 300 9.89 -9.89 9.76
C GLN A 300 9.62 -11.12 8.87
N GLY A 301 10.63 -11.60 8.14
CA GLY A 301 10.52 -12.74 7.23
C GLY A 301 11.03 -12.47 5.81
N PRO A 302 11.15 -13.53 4.98
CA PRO A 302 11.84 -13.45 3.69
C PRO A 302 11.07 -12.73 2.57
N GLN A 303 9.74 -12.70 2.64
CA GLN A 303 8.86 -12.18 1.59
C GLN A 303 7.48 -11.77 2.17
N ARG A 304 6.59 -11.16 1.37
CA ARG A 304 5.37 -10.51 1.86
C ARG A 304 4.32 -11.46 2.44
N VAL A 305 4.06 -12.61 1.82
CA VAL A 305 3.22 -13.70 2.38
C VAL A 305 3.74 -14.12 3.76
N ALA A 306 5.04 -14.42 3.89
CA ALA A 306 5.62 -14.83 5.17
C ALA A 306 5.48 -13.73 6.24
N ARG A 307 5.76 -12.47 5.88
CA ARG A 307 5.61 -11.31 6.78
C ARG A 307 4.16 -11.11 7.22
N ALA A 308 3.21 -11.23 6.29
CA ALA A 308 1.79 -11.04 6.56
C ALA A 308 1.23 -12.14 7.47
N MET A 309 1.57 -13.40 7.20
CA MET A 309 1.19 -14.54 8.04
C MET A 309 1.77 -14.42 9.45
N ALA A 310 3.07 -14.10 9.55
CA ALA A 310 3.75 -13.91 10.82
C ALA A 310 3.16 -12.76 11.65
N TYR A 311 2.85 -11.62 11.01
CA TYR A 311 2.26 -10.48 11.71
C TYR A 311 0.86 -10.79 12.22
N TYR A 312 0.02 -11.47 11.43
CA TYR A 312 -1.32 -11.86 11.88
C TYR A 312 -1.25 -12.87 13.03
N ALA A 313 -0.38 -13.88 12.94
CA ALA A 313 -0.15 -14.84 14.02
C ALA A 313 0.35 -14.17 15.31
N TYR A 314 1.25 -13.18 15.18
CA TYR A 314 1.70 -12.34 16.29
C TYR A 314 0.52 -11.63 16.96
N MET A 315 -0.34 -10.95 16.20
CA MET A 315 -1.53 -10.29 16.75
C MET A 315 -2.47 -11.28 17.44
N GLN A 316 -2.72 -12.45 16.84
CA GLN A 316 -3.55 -13.50 17.44
C GLN A 316 -2.98 -13.99 18.78
N SER A 317 -1.66 -14.21 18.86
CA SER A 317 -1.02 -14.66 20.11
C SER A 317 -1.10 -13.63 21.24
N ARG A 318 -1.13 -12.33 20.90
CA ARG A 318 -1.19 -11.23 21.87
C ARG A 318 -2.61 -10.92 22.33
N HIS A 319 -3.61 -11.32 21.55
CA HIS A 319 -5.02 -11.12 21.85
C HIS A 319 -5.81 -12.44 21.80
N PRO A 320 -5.52 -13.42 22.69
CA PRO A 320 -6.19 -14.73 22.71
C PRO A 320 -7.70 -14.64 22.99
N GLN A 321 -8.16 -13.53 23.58
CA GLN A 321 -9.58 -13.22 23.77
C GLN A 321 -10.33 -12.91 22.46
N GLY A 322 -9.61 -12.73 21.35
CA GLY A 322 -10.15 -12.44 20.03
C GLY A 322 -9.74 -11.08 19.49
N LEU A 323 -9.80 -10.97 18.16
CA LEU A 323 -9.52 -9.78 17.37
C LEU A 323 -10.72 -9.47 16.46
N ASN A 324 -10.97 -8.19 16.22
CA ASN A 324 -11.87 -7.76 15.14
C ASN A 324 -11.13 -7.70 13.80
N GLN A 325 -10.28 -8.69 13.52
CA GLN A 325 -9.37 -8.67 12.39
C GLN A 325 -9.38 -10.00 11.64
N ARG A 326 -9.29 -9.94 10.33
CA ARG A 326 -9.33 -11.10 9.43
C ARG A 326 -8.11 -11.11 8.52
N PHE A 327 -7.71 -12.29 8.09
CA PHE A 327 -6.56 -12.49 7.23
C PHE A 327 -6.94 -13.38 6.06
N HIS A 328 -6.62 -12.94 4.84
CA HIS A 328 -6.94 -13.67 3.63
C HIS A 328 -5.72 -13.74 2.70
N ILE A 329 -5.46 -14.94 2.19
CA ILE A 329 -4.52 -15.14 1.08
C ILE A 329 -5.32 -15.10 -0.21
N VAL A 330 -4.93 -14.23 -1.15
CA VAL A 330 -5.55 -14.11 -2.47
C VAL A 330 -4.85 -15.05 -3.45
N PRO A 331 -5.48 -16.17 -3.87
CA PRO A 331 -4.79 -17.20 -4.64
C PRO A 331 -4.28 -16.70 -6.00
N GLY A 332 -3.06 -17.09 -6.36
CA GLY A 332 -2.47 -16.83 -7.69
C GLY A 332 -2.21 -15.36 -8.04
N VAL A 333 -2.29 -14.45 -7.07
CA VAL A 333 -1.93 -13.04 -7.22
C VAL A 333 -0.55 -12.81 -6.62
N GLY A 334 0.35 -12.17 -7.38
CA GLY A 334 1.66 -11.74 -6.90
C GLY A 334 1.63 -10.32 -6.34
N HIS A 335 2.71 -9.56 -6.52
CA HIS A 335 2.77 -8.16 -6.09
C HIS A 335 2.07 -7.19 -7.07
N ASP A 336 0.78 -7.42 -7.32
CA ASP A 336 -0.04 -6.69 -8.30
C ASP A 336 -1.18 -5.94 -7.59
N GLY A 337 -1.06 -4.61 -7.55
CA GLY A 337 -2.03 -3.77 -6.84
C GLY A 337 -3.42 -3.75 -7.47
N ALA A 338 -3.53 -3.88 -8.79
CA ALA A 338 -4.83 -3.90 -9.45
C ALA A 338 -5.55 -5.20 -9.10
N ARG A 339 -4.89 -6.35 -9.31
CA ARG A 339 -5.46 -7.67 -9.00
C ARG A 339 -5.75 -7.85 -7.51
N MET A 340 -4.93 -7.30 -6.63
CA MET A 340 -5.17 -7.34 -5.19
C MET A 340 -6.41 -6.53 -4.79
N LEU A 341 -6.53 -5.28 -5.25
CA LEU A 341 -7.63 -4.39 -4.85
C LEU A 341 -8.95 -4.69 -5.58
N THR A 342 -8.93 -5.48 -6.65
CA THR A 342 -10.14 -6.02 -7.30
C THR A 342 -10.40 -7.49 -6.93
N SER A 343 -9.67 -8.06 -5.96
CA SER A 343 -9.90 -9.43 -5.50
C SER A 343 -11.23 -9.54 -4.74
N VAL A 344 -11.83 -10.74 -4.71
CA VAL A 344 -13.10 -10.99 -4.01
C VAL A 344 -13.09 -10.48 -2.57
N CYS A 345 -12.00 -10.71 -1.83
CA CYS A 345 -11.86 -10.23 -0.45
C CYS A 345 -11.66 -8.72 -0.34
N ALA A 346 -10.95 -8.08 -1.28
CA ALA A 346 -10.87 -6.64 -1.32
C ALA A 346 -12.24 -6.00 -1.61
N LEU A 347 -13.00 -6.54 -2.57
CA LEU A 347 -14.35 -6.06 -2.89
C LEU A 347 -15.32 -6.23 -1.72
N SER A 348 -15.25 -7.37 -1.03
CA SER A 348 -16.04 -7.62 0.17
C SER A 348 -15.69 -6.63 1.28
N ALA A 349 -14.41 -6.37 1.49
CA ALA A 349 -13.96 -5.45 2.51
C ALA A 349 -14.30 -3.98 2.19
N MET A 350 -14.11 -3.56 0.94
CA MET A 350 -14.30 -2.18 0.50
C MET A 350 -15.76 -1.81 0.24
N PHE A 351 -16.56 -2.73 -0.31
CA PHE A 351 -17.91 -2.44 -0.79
C PHE A 351 -19.00 -3.35 -0.20
N GLY A 352 -18.65 -4.34 0.62
CA GLY A 352 -19.61 -5.23 1.28
C GLY A 352 -20.19 -6.31 0.38
N THR A 353 -19.49 -6.70 -0.69
CA THR A 353 -19.89 -7.84 -1.51
C THR A 353 -19.77 -9.17 -0.75
N GLU A 354 -20.52 -10.17 -1.18
CA GLU A 354 -20.41 -11.54 -0.67
C GLU A 354 -19.20 -12.28 -1.29
N GLY A 355 -18.92 -13.49 -0.81
CA GLY A 355 -17.97 -14.42 -1.44
C GLY A 355 -16.55 -14.44 -0.87
N CYS A 356 -16.19 -13.55 0.06
CA CYS A 356 -14.96 -13.68 0.84
C CYS A 356 -15.26 -14.49 2.10
N GLU A 357 -15.04 -15.80 2.03
CA GLU A 357 -15.13 -16.68 3.20
C GLU A 357 -13.89 -16.54 4.10
N PRO A 358 -14.03 -16.69 5.43
CA PRO A 358 -12.93 -16.63 6.40
C PRO A 358 -11.80 -17.62 6.16
#